data_AF-F8ETZ3-F1
#
_entry.id   AF-F8ETZ3-F1
#
_cell.length_a   1.000
_cell.length_b   1.000
_cell.length_c   1.000
_cell.angle_alpha   90.00
_cell.angle_beta   90.00
_cell.angle_gamma   90.00
#
_symmetry.space_group_name_H-M   'P 1'
#
loop_
_entity.id
_entity.type
_entity.pdbx_description
1 polymer ?
#
loop_
_entity_poly.entity_id
_entity_poly.type
_entity_poly.pdbx_seq_one_letter_code
_entity_poly.pdbx_strand_id
1 'polypeptide(L)'
;MSAPSLLFRSPVSSASSSPFGAMSAERQDLFFSLALTALPRPMINPLCQIVIARLERRVPGLKQRLQPLDGKKLFVQPEELDVGFLLSFRNGHPELNALAVGSPVKVDAKLAASLDTFFDLLHGKSDGDALFFSRDLKVDGDMAVVVALRNAMDGLGEDLLSDIFSPPAPFNHLLNRVSSVANRCVDRVVAPFLQKTARLESDIGSMRAEIDQLRRHQYQKAQPPFSKVEVVSSVEKNNRTSPKVDQKPIELLAPAGTPAALRSAIDAGANAVYLGFRDETNARNYPGLNFSRDDLKEGLAYAHERGRRVHVAINTYAAAGNMQPWYKAIDTAAELGVDALIMADIGLLSYASKRYPDLSRHLSVQAGASTPAAIQFYYEMFGINRMVLPRMFTLDEIAILKEKVPIEIETFIFGSLSPMSEGRCALSAYATGRSPNLCGVCSPAEHVRYENREGVLVSQLGDFVINRFEEGEAAGYPTLCKGRYIPEGGDACYLFEKPECLNAAEYIASLRAAGVTSFKIEGRQRSRFYTTEVVSCFRALLDAEAAGEAIETLPDVLERLHKLAEGGEETRGAYRKGWR
;
A
#
# COMPACT_ATOMS: atom_id res chain seq x y z
N MET A 1 4.59 34.30 53.29
CA MET A 1 4.39 35.28 52.19
C MET A 1 5.17 34.75 50.98
N SER A 2 4.62 33.76 50.28
CA SER A 2 3.82 33.89 49.05
C SER A 2 4.66 34.32 47.83
N ALA A 3 5.20 33.32 47.11
CA ALA A 3 5.62 33.43 45.72
C ALA A 3 4.68 32.54 44.89
N PRO A 4 4.01 33.06 43.84
CA PRO A 4 3.07 32.29 43.05
C PRO A 4 3.74 31.62 41.85
N SER A 5 3.29 30.39 41.61
CA SER A 5 3.48 29.55 40.44
C SER A 5 2.80 30.13 39.19
N LEU A 6 3.48 30.09 38.04
CA LEU A 6 2.87 30.26 36.72
C LEU A 6 2.97 28.93 35.95
N LEU A 7 1.86 28.20 36.00
CA LEU A 7 1.58 27.02 35.21
C LEU A 7 1.28 27.42 33.76
N PHE A 8 1.93 26.71 32.84
CA PHE A 8 1.61 26.65 31.42
C PHE A 8 0.12 26.34 31.22
N ARG A 9 -0.58 27.20 30.47
CA ARG A 9 -1.90 26.90 29.92
C ARG A 9 -1.71 26.11 28.62
N SER A 10 -2.15 24.85 28.63
CA SER A 10 -2.42 24.07 27.44
C SER A 10 -3.46 24.79 26.56
N PRO A 11 -3.33 24.75 25.21
CA PRO A 11 -4.39 25.26 24.35
C PRO A 11 -5.60 24.34 24.47
N VAL A 12 -6.69 24.90 24.99
CA VAL A 12 -8.01 24.27 25.03
C VAL A 12 -8.41 23.98 23.58
N SER A 13 -8.47 22.69 23.23
CA SER A 13 -9.20 22.25 22.04
C SER A 13 -10.64 22.73 22.19
N SER A 14 -11.13 23.46 21.19
CA SER A 14 -12.55 23.75 21.07
C SER A 14 -13.26 22.41 20.81
N ALA A 15 -13.75 21.78 21.87
CA ALA A 15 -14.63 20.63 21.77
C ALA A 15 -15.82 21.01 20.88
N SER A 16 -15.86 20.45 19.67
CA SER A 16 -17.05 20.50 18.84
C SER A 16 -18.14 19.74 19.60
N SER A 17 -19.23 20.43 19.93
CA SER A 17 -20.41 19.81 20.54
C SER A 17 -21.16 18.98 19.48
N SER A 18 -20.55 17.87 19.05
CA SER A 18 -21.19 16.83 18.27
C SER A 18 -21.92 15.88 19.22
N PRO A 19 -23.19 15.51 18.96
CA PRO A 19 -23.93 14.53 19.76
C PRO A 19 -23.33 13.12 19.70
N PHE A 20 -22.33 12.90 18.84
CA PHE A 20 -21.58 11.64 18.71
C PHE A 20 -20.18 11.68 19.33
N GLY A 21 -19.71 12.85 19.83
CA GLY A 21 -18.35 13.03 20.33
C GLY A 21 -17.97 12.18 21.57
N ALA A 22 -18.92 11.46 22.16
CA ALA A 22 -18.71 10.55 23.30
C ALA A 22 -18.85 9.05 22.95
N MET A 23 -19.11 8.69 21.68
CA MET A 23 -19.25 7.29 21.23
C MET A 23 -17.97 6.82 20.54
N SER A 24 -17.51 5.59 20.85
CA SER A 24 -16.42 4.94 20.09
C SER A 24 -16.82 4.76 18.62
N ALA A 25 -15.85 4.77 17.70
CA ALA A 25 -16.10 4.60 16.26
C ALA A 25 -16.95 3.37 15.95
N GLU A 26 -16.66 2.23 16.60
CA GLU A 26 -17.45 0.99 16.48
C GLU A 26 -18.93 1.16 16.87
N ARG A 27 -19.22 1.95 17.91
CA ARG A 27 -20.60 2.24 18.32
C ARG A 27 -21.29 3.19 17.33
N GLN A 28 -20.54 4.07 16.68
CA GLN A 28 -21.07 4.95 15.64
C GLN A 28 -21.41 4.15 14.38
N ASP A 29 -20.50 3.26 13.93
CA ASP A 29 -20.68 2.40 12.76
C ASP A 29 -21.88 1.46 12.92
N LEU A 30 -22.03 0.82 14.09
CA LEU A 30 -23.20 0.00 14.41
C LEU A 30 -24.51 0.82 14.41
N PHE A 31 -24.47 2.03 14.96
CA PHE A 31 -25.62 2.93 14.94
C PHE A 31 -25.99 3.34 13.50
N PHE A 32 -25.00 3.61 12.65
CA PHE A 32 -25.23 3.96 11.24
C PHE A 32 -25.76 2.78 10.44
N SER A 33 -25.25 1.57 10.66
CA SER A 33 -25.76 0.33 10.06
C SER A 33 -27.24 0.11 10.40
N LEU A 34 -27.59 0.25 11.69
CA LEU A 34 -28.98 0.14 12.16
C LEU A 34 -29.87 1.28 11.66
N ALA A 35 -29.35 2.48 11.52
CA ALA A 35 -30.09 3.62 10.99
C ALA A 35 -30.36 3.46 9.48
N LEU A 36 -29.38 3.04 8.69
CA LEU A 36 -29.52 2.86 7.24
C LEU A 36 -30.48 1.73 6.89
N THR A 37 -30.48 0.65 7.68
CA THR A 37 -31.44 -0.47 7.53
C THR A 37 -32.87 -0.08 7.93
N ALA A 38 -33.05 0.88 8.84
CA ALA A 38 -34.37 1.30 9.34
C ALA A 38 -34.93 2.58 8.67
N LEU A 39 -34.13 3.32 7.91
CA LEU A 39 -34.53 4.60 7.30
C LEU A 39 -35.48 4.38 6.10
N PRO A 40 -36.60 5.10 6.02
CA PRO A 40 -37.46 5.07 4.83
C PRO A 40 -36.68 5.52 3.58
N ARG A 41 -36.74 4.74 2.50
CA ARG A 41 -36.04 4.99 1.23
C ARG A 41 -36.11 6.45 0.71
N PRO A 42 -37.24 7.19 0.81
CA PRO A 42 -37.30 8.59 0.39
C PRO A 42 -36.37 9.54 1.17
N MET A 43 -35.94 9.15 2.38
CA MET A 43 -35.07 9.95 3.24
C MET A 43 -33.57 9.69 2.97
N ILE A 44 -33.22 8.58 2.33
CA ILE A 44 -31.81 8.20 2.08
C ILE A 44 -31.17 9.15 1.07
N ASN A 45 -31.85 9.47 -0.03
CA ASN A 45 -31.32 10.38 -1.05
C ASN A 45 -31.00 11.79 -0.52
N PRO A 46 -31.89 12.48 0.23
CA PRO A 46 -31.55 13.73 0.88
C PRO A 46 -30.32 13.65 1.79
N LEU A 47 -30.18 12.54 2.55
CA LEU A 47 -29.02 12.32 3.42
C LEU A 47 -27.73 12.17 2.59
N CYS A 48 -27.75 11.39 1.51
CA CYS A 48 -26.63 11.25 0.58
C CYS A 48 -26.15 12.59 0.03
N GLN A 49 -27.06 13.50 -0.31
CA GLN A 49 -26.71 14.84 -0.81
C GLN A 49 -26.06 15.72 0.28
N ILE A 50 -26.54 15.62 1.53
CA ILE A 50 -25.91 16.32 2.67
C ILE A 50 -24.49 15.81 2.91
N VAL A 51 -24.28 14.49 2.82
CA VAL A 51 -22.98 13.84 3.00
C VAL A 51 -21.96 14.39 2.00
N ILE A 52 -22.33 14.39 0.72
CA ILE A 52 -21.52 14.92 -0.38
C ILE A 52 -21.16 16.40 -0.17
N ALA A 53 -22.16 17.23 0.13
CA ALA A 53 -21.95 18.67 0.33
C ALA A 53 -21.05 19.00 1.54
N ARG A 54 -20.93 18.09 2.51
CA ARG A 54 -19.99 18.23 3.63
C ARG A 54 -18.60 17.76 3.27
N LEU A 55 -18.51 16.62 2.59
CA LEU A 55 -17.27 16.04 2.10
C LEU A 55 -16.51 17.05 1.21
N GLU A 56 -17.20 17.71 0.27
CA GLU A 56 -16.60 18.75 -0.58
C GLU A 56 -16.10 19.98 0.19
N ARG A 57 -16.79 20.37 1.27
CA ARG A 57 -16.37 21.51 2.11
C ARG A 57 -15.19 21.17 3.01
N ARG A 58 -15.10 19.93 3.46
CA ARG A 58 -14.10 19.49 4.44
C ARG A 58 -12.74 19.19 3.82
N VAL A 59 -12.71 18.86 2.54
CA VAL A 59 -11.52 18.32 1.87
C VAL A 59 -11.05 19.30 0.79
N PRO A 60 -10.15 20.22 1.12
CA PRO A 60 -9.53 21.10 0.13
C PRO A 60 -8.89 20.27 -0.99
N GLY A 61 -9.10 20.68 -2.24
CA GLY A 61 -8.52 19.98 -3.38
C GLY A 61 -9.30 18.74 -3.85
N LEU A 62 -10.36 18.31 -3.14
CA LEU A 62 -11.10 17.10 -3.51
C LEU A 62 -11.68 17.16 -4.92
N LYS A 63 -12.20 18.32 -5.33
CA LYS A 63 -12.72 18.54 -6.68
C LYS A 63 -11.67 18.21 -7.76
N GLN A 64 -10.44 18.67 -7.57
CA GLN A 64 -9.31 18.41 -8.48
C GLN A 64 -8.94 16.91 -8.45
N ARG A 65 -9.02 16.26 -7.29
CA ARG A 65 -8.72 14.83 -7.14
C ARG A 65 -9.77 13.93 -7.78
N LEU A 66 -11.04 14.35 -7.80
CA LEU A 66 -12.16 13.62 -8.40
C LEU A 66 -12.37 13.92 -9.89
N GLN A 67 -11.78 14.98 -10.43
CA GLN A 67 -11.88 15.34 -11.85
C GLN A 67 -11.56 14.19 -12.83
N PRO A 68 -10.58 13.29 -12.57
CA PRO A 68 -10.34 12.13 -13.44
C PRO A 68 -11.53 11.16 -13.56
N LEU A 69 -12.54 11.25 -12.68
CA LEU A 69 -13.74 10.42 -12.69
C LEU A 69 -14.91 11.06 -13.43
N ASP A 70 -14.75 12.25 -14.01
CA ASP A 70 -15.86 12.96 -14.66
C ASP A 70 -16.54 12.12 -15.76
N GLY A 71 -17.88 12.08 -15.70
CA GLY A 71 -18.71 11.27 -16.60
C GLY A 71 -18.80 9.78 -16.22
N LYS A 72 -18.04 9.32 -15.23
CA LYS A 72 -18.08 7.94 -14.74
C LYS A 72 -19.20 7.71 -13.73
N LYS A 73 -19.64 6.45 -13.65
CA LYS A 73 -20.64 5.97 -12.71
C LYS A 73 -20.14 4.73 -11.98
N LEU A 74 -20.19 4.77 -10.65
CA LEU A 74 -19.77 3.68 -9.79
C LEU A 74 -20.91 3.27 -8.85
N PHE A 75 -21.12 1.97 -8.67
CA PHE A 75 -22.15 1.44 -7.78
C PHE A 75 -21.51 0.76 -6.57
N VAL A 76 -21.81 1.25 -5.36
CA VAL A 76 -21.36 0.66 -4.09
C VAL A 76 -22.51 -0.12 -3.49
N GLN A 77 -22.33 -1.43 -3.29
CA GLN A 77 -23.33 -2.32 -2.74
C GLN A 77 -22.83 -2.95 -1.44
N PRO A 78 -23.26 -2.44 -0.27
CA PRO A 78 -23.16 -3.18 0.99
C PRO A 78 -23.96 -4.49 0.89
N GLU A 79 -23.37 -5.61 1.27
CA GLU A 79 -23.99 -6.94 1.12
C GLU A 79 -25.19 -7.15 2.06
N GLU A 80 -25.22 -6.43 3.18
CA GLU A 80 -26.27 -6.50 4.20
C GLU A 80 -27.47 -5.60 3.90
N LEU A 81 -27.37 -4.69 2.93
CA LEU A 81 -28.41 -3.73 2.60
C LEU A 81 -29.18 -4.13 1.33
N ASP A 82 -30.49 -3.87 1.33
CA ASP A 82 -31.37 -3.99 0.16
C ASP A 82 -31.31 -2.76 -0.77
N VAL A 83 -30.39 -1.84 -0.48
CA VAL A 83 -30.11 -0.60 -1.19
C VAL A 83 -28.62 -0.52 -1.51
N GLY A 84 -28.29 -0.11 -2.73
CA GLY A 84 -26.94 0.27 -3.12
C GLY A 84 -26.85 1.75 -3.50
N PHE A 85 -25.63 2.26 -3.59
CA PHE A 85 -25.36 3.67 -3.79
C PHE A 85 -24.68 3.90 -5.14
N LEU A 86 -25.34 4.65 -6.01
CA LEU A 86 -24.80 5.13 -7.27
C LEU A 86 -24.05 6.45 -7.06
N LEU A 87 -22.75 6.42 -7.25
CA LEU A 87 -21.89 7.59 -7.38
C LEU A 87 -21.78 7.98 -8.85
N SER A 88 -22.01 9.26 -9.16
CA SER A 88 -21.76 9.86 -10.48
C SER A 88 -20.88 11.10 -10.32
N PHE A 89 -20.08 11.45 -11.31
CA PHE A 89 -19.17 12.61 -11.21
C PHE A 89 -19.38 13.59 -12.36
N ARG A 90 -19.49 14.89 -12.04
CA ARG A 90 -19.66 15.97 -13.01
C ARG A 90 -18.80 17.18 -12.64
N ASN A 91 -17.83 17.50 -13.48
CA ASN A 91 -16.90 18.63 -13.28
C ASN A 91 -16.19 18.58 -11.91
N GLY A 92 -15.78 17.40 -11.45
CA GLY A 92 -15.16 17.12 -10.16
C GLY A 92 -16.15 17.06 -8.98
N HIS A 93 -17.45 17.25 -9.21
CA HIS A 93 -18.48 17.14 -8.18
C HIS A 93 -19.07 15.73 -8.15
N PRO A 94 -18.99 15.00 -7.02
CA PRO A 94 -19.64 13.71 -6.87
C PRO A 94 -21.14 13.90 -6.55
N GLU A 95 -21.98 13.04 -7.11
CA GLU A 95 -23.42 12.94 -6.82
C GLU A 95 -23.71 11.52 -6.30
N LEU A 96 -24.37 11.41 -5.16
CA LEU A 96 -24.68 10.14 -4.50
C LEU A 96 -26.19 9.89 -4.48
N ASN A 97 -26.63 8.77 -5.05
CA ASN A 97 -28.03 8.37 -5.10
C ASN A 97 -28.20 6.93 -4.63
N ALA A 98 -29.12 6.70 -3.69
CA ALA A 98 -29.53 5.39 -3.26
C ALA A 98 -30.53 4.76 -4.26
N LEU A 99 -30.30 3.50 -4.61
CA LEU A 99 -31.10 2.70 -5.52
C LEU A 99 -31.37 1.33 -4.92
N ALA A 100 -32.51 0.72 -5.24
CA ALA A 100 -32.78 -0.65 -4.84
C ALA A 100 -31.77 -1.61 -5.49
N VAL A 101 -31.32 -2.63 -4.75
CA VAL A 101 -30.45 -3.68 -5.30
C VAL A 101 -31.13 -4.34 -6.51
N GLY A 102 -30.39 -4.51 -7.60
CA GLY A 102 -30.91 -5.05 -8.87
C GLY A 102 -31.53 -4.01 -9.81
N SER A 103 -31.53 -2.72 -9.45
CA SER A 103 -31.95 -1.65 -10.37
C SER A 103 -31.10 -1.67 -11.65
N PRO A 104 -31.70 -1.64 -12.85
CA PRO A 104 -30.95 -1.68 -14.11
C PRO A 104 -30.27 -0.34 -14.36
N VAL A 105 -29.06 -0.18 -13.82
CA VAL A 105 -28.23 1.00 -14.04
C VAL A 105 -26.94 0.58 -14.70
N LYS A 106 -26.67 1.20 -15.86
CA LYS A 106 -25.38 1.06 -16.53
C LYS A 106 -24.33 1.84 -15.75
N VAL A 107 -23.33 1.12 -15.26
CA VAL A 107 -22.22 1.65 -14.45
C VAL A 107 -20.90 1.25 -15.07
N ASP A 108 -19.86 2.03 -14.83
CA ASP A 108 -18.50 1.72 -15.27
C ASP A 108 -17.84 0.69 -14.34
N ALA A 109 -18.15 0.74 -13.04
CA ALA A 109 -17.65 -0.21 -12.04
C ALA A 109 -18.65 -0.43 -10.89
N LYS A 110 -18.57 -1.60 -10.27
CA LYS A 110 -19.35 -2.00 -9.10
C LYS A 110 -18.41 -2.48 -8.00
N LEU A 111 -18.66 -2.02 -6.78
CA LEU A 111 -18.00 -2.44 -5.55
C LEU A 111 -19.02 -3.15 -4.66
N ALA A 112 -18.68 -4.30 -4.09
CA ALA A 112 -19.51 -4.98 -3.10
C ALA A 112 -18.65 -5.52 -1.95
N ALA A 113 -19.07 -5.30 -0.72
CA ALA A 113 -18.39 -5.75 0.49
C ALA A 113 -19.36 -5.69 1.68
N SER A 114 -18.94 -6.18 2.84
CA SER A 114 -19.66 -5.91 4.08
C SER A 114 -19.67 -4.41 4.38
N LEU A 115 -20.68 -3.96 5.12
CA LEU A 115 -20.79 -2.57 5.54
C LEU A 115 -19.58 -2.14 6.39
N ASP A 116 -19.11 -3.03 7.27
CA ASP A 116 -17.95 -2.81 8.13
C ASP A 116 -16.68 -2.63 7.29
N THR A 117 -16.48 -3.43 6.25
CA THR A 117 -15.37 -3.25 5.31
C THR A 117 -15.42 -1.89 4.62
N PHE A 118 -16.60 -1.40 4.21
CA PHE A 118 -16.72 -0.06 3.65
C PHE A 118 -16.39 1.05 4.66
N PHE A 119 -16.79 0.89 5.93
CA PHE A 119 -16.43 1.83 6.99
C PHE A 119 -14.93 1.81 7.30
N ASP A 120 -14.31 0.65 7.37
CA ASP A 120 -12.87 0.54 7.56
C ASP A 120 -12.08 1.18 6.43
N LEU A 121 -12.55 1.04 5.18
CA LEU A 121 -11.97 1.74 4.03
C LEU A 121 -12.13 3.26 4.14
N LEU A 122 -13.30 3.75 4.55
CA LEU A 122 -13.57 5.18 4.69
C LEU A 122 -12.75 5.83 5.83
N HIS A 123 -12.56 5.10 6.93
CA HIS A 123 -11.71 5.53 8.04
C HIS A 123 -10.21 5.36 7.73
N GLY A 124 -9.85 4.59 6.70
CA GLY A 124 -8.48 4.23 6.40
C GLY A 124 -7.88 3.30 7.45
N LYS A 125 -8.70 2.40 8.03
CA LYS A 125 -8.32 1.30 8.93
C LYS A 125 -8.03 -0.01 8.19
N SER A 126 -8.22 -0.02 6.87
CA SER A 126 -7.95 -1.16 6.02
C SER A 126 -7.36 -0.73 4.69
N ASP A 127 -6.63 -1.64 4.05
CA ASP A 127 -6.09 -1.44 2.71
C ASP A 127 -7.00 -2.09 1.67
N GLY A 128 -7.57 -1.27 0.77
CA GLY A 128 -8.51 -1.75 -0.24
C GLY A 128 -7.93 -2.75 -1.23
N ASP A 129 -6.61 -2.71 -1.48
CA ASP A 129 -5.97 -3.70 -2.34
C ASP A 129 -5.89 -5.05 -1.63
N ALA A 130 -5.50 -5.07 -0.35
CA ALA A 130 -5.50 -6.29 0.47
C ALA A 130 -6.90 -6.92 0.52
N LEU A 131 -7.93 -6.12 0.86
CA LEU A 131 -9.33 -6.58 0.93
C LEU A 131 -9.85 -7.07 -0.43
N PHE A 132 -9.43 -6.41 -1.52
CA PHE A 132 -9.81 -6.84 -2.85
C PHE A 132 -9.19 -8.19 -3.22
N PHE A 133 -7.91 -8.37 -2.92
CA PHE A 133 -7.19 -9.61 -3.22
C PHE A 133 -7.62 -10.77 -2.30
N SER A 134 -8.02 -10.49 -1.05
CA SER A 134 -8.59 -11.48 -0.12
C SER A 134 -10.06 -11.84 -0.41
N ARG A 135 -10.72 -11.14 -1.35
CA ARG A 135 -12.13 -11.28 -1.73
C ARG A 135 -13.15 -10.71 -0.72
N ASP A 136 -12.67 -9.99 0.30
CA ASP A 136 -13.52 -9.25 1.24
C ASP A 136 -14.15 -8.00 0.58
N LEU A 137 -13.47 -7.44 -0.43
CA LEU A 137 -14.00 -6.42 -1.34
C LEU A 137 -14.09 -7.01 -2.76
N LYS A 138 -15.29 -7.04 -3.33
CA LYS A 138 -15.57 -7.51 -4.69
C LYS A 138 -15.63 -6.32 -5.64
N VAL A 139 -14.89 -6.40 -6.74
CA VAL A 139 -14.88 -5.40 -7.81
C VAL A 139 -15.33 -6.06 -9.11
N ASP A 140 -16.22 -5.39 -9.84
CA ASP A 140 -16.68 -5.76 -11.17
C ASP A 140 -16.65 -4.53 -12.08
N GLY A 141 -16.10 -4.66 -13.30
CA GLY A 141 -15.98 -3.58 -14.28
C GLY A 141 -14.60 -2.88 -14.34
N ASP A 142 -14.61 -1.57 -14.57
CA ASP A 142 -13.43 -0.75 -14.89
C ASP A 142 -12.59 -0.41 -13.65
N MET A 143 -11.40 -1.02 -13.55
CA MET A 143 -10.50 -0.81 -12.43
C MET A 143 -9.92 0.61 -12.37
N ALA A 144 -9.83 1.34 -13.48
CA ALA A 144 -9.34 2.73 -13.46
C ALA A 144 -10.26 3.63 -12.62
N VAL A 145 -11.58 3.41 -12.69
CA VAL A 145 -12.57 4.16 -11.91
C VAL A 145 -12.38 3.88 -10.42
N VAL A 146 -12.16 2.60 -10.06
CA VAL A 146 -11.99 2.18 -8.66
C VAL A 146 -10.68 2.72 -8.08
N VAL A 147 -9.55 2.58 -8.81
CA VAL A 147 -8.25 3.09 -8.36
C VAL A 147 -8.27 4.61 -8.23
N ALA A 148 -8.86 5.32 -9.20
CA ALA A 148 -8.96 6.77 -9.14
C ALA A 148 -9.82 7.24 -7.95
N LEU A 149 -10.95 6.57 -7.67
CA LEU A 149 -11.77 6.87 -6.50
C LEU A 149 -11.00 6.63 -5.20
N ARG A 150 -10.37 5.46 -5.05
CA ARG A 150 -9.53 5.13 -3.90
C ARG A 150 -8.43 6.18 -3.67
N ASN A 151 -7.70 6.54 -4.72
CA ASN A 151 -6.62 7.54 -4.63
C ASN A 151 -7.15 8.95 -4.35
N ALA A 152 -8.35 9.30 -4.82
CA ALA A 152 -9.01 10.56 -4.50
C ALA A 152 -9.52 10.60 -3.05
N MET A 153 -9.80 9.44 -2.45
CA MET A 153 -10.24 9.29 -1.06
C MET A 153 -9.10 9.07 -0.06
N ASP A 154 -7.90 8.71 -0.51
CA ASP A 154 -6.76 8.51 0.39
C ASP A 154 -6.43 9.81 1.16
N GLY A 155 -6.15 9.74 2.46
CA GLY A 155 -5.90 10.95 3.24
C GLY A 155 -7.15 11.71 3.72
N LEU A 156 -8.37 11.24 3.44
CA LEU A 156 -9.56 11.69 4.17
C LEU A 156 -9.40 11.27 5.64
N GLY A 157 -9.39 12.23 6.58
CA GLY A 157 -9.03 11.99 7.99
C GLY A 157 -9.92 10.98 8.71
N GLU A 158 -9.48 10.49 9.87
CA GLU A 158 -10.18 9.48 10.69
C GLU A 158 -11.59 9.92 11.14
N ASP A 159 -11.85 11.23 11.21
CA ASP A 159 -13.12 11.83 11.64
C ASP A 159 -14.14 12.08 10.50
N LEU A 160 -13.98 11.45 9.34
CA LEU A 160 -14.82 11.72 8.17
C LEU A 160 -16.31 11.42 8.44
N LEU A 161 -16.64 10.25 9.01
CA LEU A 161 -18.03 9.86 9.27
C LEU A 161 -18.66 10.66 10.41
N SER A 162 -17.91 10.93 11.48
CA SER A 162 -18.41 11.67 12.65
C SER A 162 -18.80 13.11 12.29
N ASP A 163 -18.03 13.77 11.43
CA ASP A 163 -18.32 15.11 10.91
C ASP A 163 -19.41 15.12 9.83
N ILE A 164 -19.42 14.13 8.93
CA ILE A 164 -20.40 14.02 7.84
C ILE A 164 -21.82 13.76 8.37
N PHE A 165 -21.95 12.91 9.39
CA PHE A 165 -23.24 12.51 9.94
C PHE A 165 -23.65 13.26 11.22
N SER A 166 -22.86 14.23 11.68
CA SER A 166 -23.29 15.17 12.72
C SER A 166 -24.59 15.88 12.29
N PRO A 167 -25.66 15.97 13.10
CA PRO A 167 -26.92 16.56 12.62
C PRO A 167 -26.75 18.06 12.32
N PRO A 168 -27.55 18.64 11.41
CA PRO A 168 -27.65 20.10 11.30
C PRO A 168 -28.09 20.70 12.65
N ALA A 169 -27.53 21.85 13.04
CA ALA A 169 -27.81 22.53 14.32
C ALA A 169 -29.29 22.53 14.79
N PRO A 170 -30.32 22.76 13.95
CA PRO A 170 -31.72 22.73 14.39
C PRO A 170 -32.26 21.34 14.76
N PHE A 171 -31.59 20.24 14.39
CA PHE A 171 -31.98 18.86 14.71
C PHE A 171 -31.24 18.26 15.91
N ASN A 172 -30.21 18.93 16.44
CA ASN A 172 -29.44 18.46 17.60
C ASN A 172 -30.31 18.25 18.84
N HIS A 173 -31.32 19.09 19.08
CA HIS A 173 -32.19 18.95 20.25
C HIS A 173 -33.16 17.76 20.18
N LEU A 174 -33.61 17.37 18.98
CA LEU A 174 -34.50 16.22 18.78
C LEU A 174 -33.71 14.91 18.85
N LEU A 175 -32.53 14.87 18.23
CA LEU A 175 -31.64 13.71 18.25
C LEU A 175 -30.99 13.49 19.62
N ASN A 176 -30.71 14.52 20.42
CA ASN A 176 -30.26 14.35 21.80
C ASN A 176 -31.33 13.71 22.71
N ARG A 177 -32.62 13.95 22.41
CA ARG A 177 -33.72 13.27 23.12
C ARG A 177 -33.85 11.81 22.67
N VAL A 178 -33.78 11.54 21.37
CA VAL A 178 -33.86 10.18 20.81
C VAL A 178 -32.62 9.35 21.17
N SER A 179 -31.41 9.92 21.14
CA SER A 179 -30.15 9.25 21.52
C SER A 179 -30.13 8.89 23.00
N SER A 180 -30.75 9.69 23.89
CA SER A 180 -30.89 9.33 25.30
C SER A 180 -31.79 8.11 25.52
N VAL A 181 -32.75 7.86 24.63
CA VAL A 181 -33.66 6.69 24.68
C VAL A 181 -33.02 5.50 23.97
N ALA A 182 -32.35 5.73 22.83
CA ALA A 182 -31.59 4.73 22.10
C ALA A 182 -30.39 4.22 22.90
N ASN A 183 -29.59 5.09 23.54
CA ASN A 183 -28.49 4.68 24.43
C ASN A 183 -29.00 3.85 25.61
N ARG A 184 -30.17 4.19 26.18
CA ARG A 184 -30.80 3.37 27.23
C ARG A 184 -31.34 2.02 26.73
N CYS A 185 -31.71 1.90 25.46
CA CYS A 185 -32.08 0.62 24.85
C CYS A 185 -30.85 -0.20 24.44
N VAL A 186 -29.83 0.44 23.86
CA VAL A 186 -28.55 -0.16 23.45
C VAL A 186 -27.80 -0.68 24.68
N ASP A 187 -27.69 0.10 25.76
CA ASP A 187 -27.02 -0.37 26.98
C ASP A 187 -27.77 -1.52 27.69
N ARG A 188 -29.08 -1.66 27.46
CA ARG A 188 -29.92 -2.67 28.14
C ARG A 188 -30.16 -3.93 27.31
N VAL A 189 -30.07 -3.84 25.98
CA VAL A 189 -30.34 -4.94 25.03
C VAL A 189 -29.07 -5.33 24.26
N VAL A 190 -28.27 -4.36 23.84
CA VAL A 190 -27.10 -4.55 22.97
C VAL A 190 -25.83 -4.77 23.78
N ALA A 191 -25.63 -4.17 24.96
CA ALA A 191 -24.44 -4.45 25.78
C ALA A 191 -24.29 -5.93 26.21
N PRO A 192 -25.36 -6.66 26.61
CA PRO A 192 -25.28 -8.09 26.87
C PRO A 192 -25.05 -8.91 25.59
N PHE A 193 -25.56 -8.43 24.45
CA PHE A 193 -25.40 -9.09 23.15
C PHE A 193 -23.99 -8.88 22.59
N LEU A 194 -23.41 -7.69 22.69
CA LEU A 194 -22.03 -7.34 22.35
C LEU A 194 -21.02 -8.09 23.21
N GLN A 195 -21.30 -8.29 24.50
CA GLN A 195 -20.46 -9.16 25.34
C GLN A 195 -20.52 -10.62 24.89
N LYS A 196 -21.65 -11.05 24.33
CA LYS A 196 -21.87 -12.40 23.82
C LYS A 196 -21.28 -12.57 22.42
N THR A 197 -21.35 -11.56 21.55
CA THR A 197 -20.72 -11.55 20.22
C THR A 197 -19.22 -11.38 20.35
N ALA A 198 -18.69 -10.57 21.26
CA ALA A 198 -17.24 -10.49 21.52
C ALA A 198 -16.69 -11.82 22.06
N ARG A 199 -17.47 -12.57 22.86
CA ARG A 199 -17.14 -13.95 23.24
C ARG A 199 -17.21 -14.88 22.04
N LEU A 200 -18.25 -14.81 21.22
CA LEU A 200 -18.37 -15.60 19.99
C LEU A 200 -17.29 -15.27 18.95
N GLU A 201 -16.85 -14.03 18.82
CA GLU A 201 -15.76 -13.59 17.95
C GLU A 201 -14.41 -14.02 18.51
N SER A 202 -14.23 -13.99 19.83
CA SER A 202 -13.07 -14.60 20.50
C SER A 202 -13.04 -16.11 20.27
N ASP A 203 -14.20 -16.78 20.36
CA ASP A 203 -14.33 -18.23 20.15
C ASP A 203 -14.15 -18.60 18.68
N ILE A 204 -14.75 -17.83 17.75
CA ILE A 204 -14.56 -17.97 16.29
C ILE A 204 -13.12 -17.64 15.90
N GLY A 205 -12.52 -16.63 16.50
CA GLY A 205 -11.11 -16.27 16.32
C GLY A 205 -10.18 -17.38 16.80
N SER A 206 -10.49 -17.98 17.96
CA SER A 206 -9.80 -19.16 18.47
C SER A 206 -9.96 -20.36 17.52
N MET A 207 -11.18 -20.61 17.04
CA MET A 207 -11.45 -21.69 16.08
C MET A 207 -10.79 -21.45 14.72
N ARG A 208 -10.75 -20.21 14.23
CA ARG A 208 -10.01 -19.83 13.00
C ARG A 208 -8.51 -20.03 13.18
N ALA A 209 -7.96 -19.59 14.31
CA ALA A 209 -6.55 -19.82 14.64
C ALA A 209 -6.22 -21.33 14.72
N GLU A 210 -7.13 -22.14 15.26
CA GLU A 210 -7.01 -23.59 15.33
C GLU A 210 -7.13 -24.25 13.93
N ILE A 211 -8.06 -23.78 13.09
CA ILE A 211 -8.19 -24.19 11.67
C ILE A 211 -6.93 -23.80 10.88
N ASP A 212 -6.38 -22.61 11.08
CA ASP A 212 -5.17 -22.15 10.41
C ASP A 212 -3.93 -22.87 10.95
N GLN A 213 -3.91 -23.27 12.22
CA GLN A 213 -2.89 -24.16 12.76
C GLN A 213 -2.99 -25.57 12.14
N LEU A 214 -4.20 -26.10 11.93
CA LEU A 214 -4.44 -27.36 11.24
C LEU A 214 -4.06 -27.29 9.75
N ARG A 215 -4.36 -26.17 9.07
CA ARG A 215 -3.92 -25.89 7.69
C ARG A 215 -2.40 -25.79 7.61
N ARG A 216 -1.75 -25.08 8.54
CA ARG A 216 -0.27 -25.04 8.68
C ARG A 216 0.31 -26.43 8.88
N HIS A 217 -0.33 -27.27 9.69
CA HIS A 217 0.10 -28.64 9.94
C HIS A 217 -0.11 -29.56 8.72
N GLN A 218 -1.17 -29.35 7.94
CA GLN A 218 -1.36 -30.01 6.64
C GLN A 218 -0.34 -29.53 5.60
N TYR A 219 -0.03 -28.23 5.56
CA TYR A 219 0.97 -27.65 4.67
C TYR A 219 2.38 -28.17 4.98
N GLN A 220 2.73 -28.32 6.26
CA GLN A 220 3.97 -28.96 6.71
C GLN A 220 4.01 -30.46 6.39
N LYS A 221 2.87 -31.18 6.43
CA LYS A 221 2.78 -32.60 6.06
C LYS A 221 2.79 -32.85 4.55
N ALA A 222 2.39 -31.87 3.73
CA ALA A 222 2.38 -31.95 2.27
C ALA A 222 3.74 -31.61 1.63
N GLN A 223 4.68 -31.04 2.40
CA GLN A 223 6.07 -30.96 1.98
C GLN A 223 6.74 -32.35 2.12
N PRO A 224 7.55 -32.81 1.14
CA PRO A 224 8.32 -34.04 1.29
C PRO A 224 9.18 -33.97 2.56
N PRO A 225 9.45 -35.11 3.24
CA PRO A 225 10.26 -35.11 4.45
C PRO A 225 11.71 -34.80 4.07
N PHE A 226 12.09 -33.53 4.11
CA PHE A 226 13.48 -33.13 3.95
C PHE A 226 14.17 -33.20 5.30
N SER A 227 15.21 -34.04 5.34
CA SER A 227 16.12 -34.24 6.45
C SER A 227 16.57 -32.91 7.03
N LYS A 228 16.72 -32.86 8.37
CA LYS A 228 17.56 -31.85 9.03
C LYS A 228 18.88 -31.78 8.25
N VAL A 229 19.07 -30.69 7.50
CA VAL A 229 20.37 -30.38 6.95
C VAL A 229 21.19 -29.95 8.15
N GLU A 230 21.99 -30.87 8.68
CA GLU A 230 23.18 -30.47 9.41
C GLU A 230 23.97 -29.58 8.44
N VAL A 231 24.12 -28.32 8.84
CA VAL A 231 25.07 -27.42 8.20
C VAL A 231 26.43 -28.10 8.31
N VAL A 232 26.87 -28.76 7.24
CA VAL A 232 28.23 -29.27 7.13
C VAL A 232 29.13 -28.04 7.10
N SER A 233 29.59 -27.68 8.29
CA SER A 233 30.63 -26.68 8.51
C SER A 233 31.97 -27.26 8.07
N SER A 234 32.13 -27.44 6.76
CA SER A 234 33.46 -27.53 6.15
C SER A 234 33.90 -26.14 5.72
N VAL A 235 33.86 -25.20 6.66
CA VAL A 235 34.76 -24.05 6.67
C VAL A 235 35.72 -24.38 7.80
N GLU A 236 36.98 -24.63 7.44
CA GLU A 236 38.06 -24.78 8.41
C GLU A 236 37.90 -23.71 9.50
N LYS A 237 37.85 -24.16 10.75
CA LYS A 237 37.85 -23.30 11.95
C LYS A 237 39.18 -22.55 12.03
N ASN A 238 39.39 -21.60 11.14
CA ASN A 238 40.31 -20.51 11.40
C ASN A 238 39.61 -19.60 12.41
N ASN A 239 40.18 -19.59 13.60
CA ASN A 239 39.79 -18.83 14.78
C ASN A 239 39.97 -17.31 14.56
N ARG A 240 39.39 -16.77 13.47
CA ARG A 240 39.23 -15.34 13.27
C ARG A 240 37.94 -14.97 13.95
N THR A 241 38.06 -14.26 15.07
CA THR A 241 36.98 -13.46 15.65
C THR A 241 36.18 -12.81 14.52
N SER A 242 34.90 -13.17 14.42
CA SER A 242 33.97 -12.55 13.48
C SER A 242 34.15 -11.04 13.59
N PRO A 243 34.48 -10.32 12.49
CA PRO A 243 34.69 -8.89 12.58
C PRO A 243 33.41 -8.28 13.15
N LYS A 244 33.52 -7.52 14.25
CA LYS A 244 32.46 -6.63 14.71
C LYS A 244 32.19 -5.69 13.53
N VAL A 245 31.11 -5.95 12.79
CA VAL A 245 30.63 -5.07 11.74
C VAL A 245 30.35 -3.73 12.42
N ASP A 246 31.03 -2.68 11.97
CA ASP A 246 30.84 -1.33 12.45
C ASP A 246 29.38 -0.94 12.18
N GLN A 247 28.55 -0.94 13.24
CA GLN A 247 27.10 -0.97 13.12
C GLN A 247 26.54 0.42 12.80
N LYS A 248 26.69 0.88 11.56
CA LYS A 248 25.81 1.93 11.06
C LYS A 248 24.35 1.46 11.19
N PRO A 249 23.44 2.32 11.68
CA PRO A 249 22.01 2.01 11.69
C PRO A 249 21.55 1.72 10.27
N ILE A 250 20.78 0.65 10.08
CA ILE A 250 20.14 0.38 8.79
C ILE A 250 19.05 1.42 8.53
N GLU A 251 18.97 1.87 7.28
CA GLU A 251 17.88 2.73 6.83
C GLU A 251 16.64 1.91 6.45
N LEU A 252 15.50 2.21 7.07
CA LEU A 252 14.18 1.80 6.60
C LEU A 252 13.63 2.83 5.61
N LEU A 253 13.59 2.45 4.32
CA LEU A 253 13.10 3.27 3.22
C LEU A 253 11.65 2.89 2.85
N ALA A 254 10.70 3.79 3.13
CA ALA A 254 9.27 3.55 2.94
C ALA A 254 8.71 4.16 1.66
N PRO A 255 7.69 3.55 1.02
CA PRO A 255 7.03 4.11 -0.13
C PRO A 255 6.06 5.23 0.26
N ALA A 256 6.08 6.34 -0.48
CA ALA A 256 5.09 7.40 -0.39
C ALA A 256 4.46 7.66 -1.76
N GLY A 257 3.22 7.18 -1.93
CA GLY A 257 2.41 7.44 -3.12
C GLY A 257 1.66 8.77 -3.09
N THR A 258 1.37 9.28 -1.90
CA THR A 258 0.60 10.51 -1.65
C THR A 258 1.23 11.31 -0.50
N PRO A 259 0.94 12.61 -0.36
CA PRO A 259 1.40 13.40 0.79
C PRO A 259 0.93 12.83 2.13
N ALA A 260 -0.24 12.18 2.17
CA ALA A 260 -0.72 11.49 3.36
C ALA A 260 0.16 10.27 3.69
N ALA A 261 0.46 9.42 2.70
CA ALA A 261 1.35 8.28 2.88
C ALA A 261 2.77 8.68 3.32
N LEU A 262 3.28 9.83 2.84
CA LEU A 262 4.56 10.38 3.31
C LEU A 262 4.56 10.66 4.81
N ARG A 263 3.53 11.36 5.29
CA ARG A 263 3.40 11.68 6.73
C ARG A 263 3.26 10.40 7.55
N SER A 264 2.37 9.50 7.13
CA SER A 264 2.16 8.20 7.77
C SER A 264 3.43 7.35 7.86
N ALA A 265 4.22 7.25 6.79
CA ALA A 265 5.49 6.52 6.82
C ALA A 265 6.47 7.12 7.83
N ILE A 266 6.61 8.44 7.85
CA ILE A 266 7.55 9.14 8.73
C ILE A 266 7.12 9.00 10.20
N ASP A 267 5.83 9.21 10.49
CA ASP A 267 5.28 9.06 11.84
C ASP A 267 5.36 7.60 12.33
N ALA A 268 5.24 6.62 11.42
CA ALA A 268 5.41 5.20 11.73
C ALA A 268 6.87 4.76 11.95
N GLY A 269 7.85 5.64 11.73
CA GLY A 269 9.26 5.39 12.04
C GLY A 269 10.16 5.11 10.85
N ALA A 270 9.75 5.45 9.62
CA ALA A 270 10.65 5.39 8.46
C ALA A 270 11.84 6.36 8.63
N ASN A 271 13.03 5.91 8.25
CA ASN A 271 14.23 6.76 8.21
C ASN A 271 14.23 7.67 6.98
N ALA A 272 13.69 7.15 5.87
CA ALA A 272 13.54 7.85 4.62
C ALA A 272 12.26 7.42 3.90
N VAL A 273 11.76 8.28 3.01
CA VAL A 273 10.66 7.98 2.10
C VAL A 273 11.09 8.13 0.66
N TYR A 274 10.53 7.32 -0.26
CA TYR A 274 10.68 7.54 -1.70
C TYR A 274 9.35 7.77 -2.40
N LEU A 275 9.34 8.72 -3.33
CA LEU A 275 8.16 9.19 -4.05
C LEU A 275 8.48 9.50 -5.52
N GLY A 276 7.46 9.86 -6.31
CA GLY A 276 7.63 10.33 -7.69
C GLY A 276 6.84 11.61 -7.97
N PHE A 277 7.15 12.27 -9.09
CA PHE A 277 6.33 13.36 -9.62
C PHE A 277 5.08 12.84 -10.32
N ARG A 278 4.04 13.66 -10.41
CA ARG A 278 2.77 13.31 -11.08
C ARG A 278 2.91 13.42 -12.61
N ASP A 279 3.81 12.63 -13.16
CA ASP A 279 4.16 12.56 -14.58
C ASP A 279 4.86 11.22 -14.90
N GLU A 280 5.25 11.03 -16.15
CA GLU A 280 5.86 9.80 -16.66
C GLU A 280 7.32 9.56 -16.22
N THR A 281 7.93 10.44 -15.42
CA THR A 281 9.37 10.33 -15.13
C THR A 281 9.70 9.23 -14.11
N ASN A 282 8.70 8.53 -13.58
CA ASN A 282 8.88 7.51 -12.56
C ASN A 282 7.98 6.29 -12.78
N ALA A 283 8.48 5.13 -12.37
CA ALA A 283 7.64 3.95 -12.21
C ALA A 283 6.59 4.22 -11.14
N ARG A 284 5.42 3.58 -11.26
CA ARG A 284 4.23 3.79 -10.43
C ARG A 284 3.46 5.09 -10.72
N ASN A 285 3.49 5.57 -11.97
CA ASN A 285 2.69 6.71 -12.43
C ASN A 285 1.21 6.34 -12.66
N TYR A 286 0.46 6.17 -11.58
CA TYR A 286 -0.98 5.89 -11.63
C TYR A 286 -1.81 7.16 -11.35
N PRO A 287 -3.01 7.29 -11.93
CA PRO A 287 -3.90 8.42 -11.66
C PRO A 287 -4.16 8.63 -10.16
N GLY A 288 -4.03 9.87 -9.69
CA GLY A 288 -4.27 10.25 -8.29
C GLY A 288 -3.11 9.96 -7.32
N LEU A 289 -2.02 9.36 -7.79
CA LEU A 289 -0.78 9.25 -7.02
C LEU A 289 0.19 10.40 -7.34
N ASN A 290 1.33 10.34 -6.67
CA ASN A 290 2.51 11.16 -6.85
C ASN A 290 2.31 12.65 -6.52
N PHE A 291 3.43 13.37 -6.51
CA PHE A 291 3.53 14.69 -5.93
C PHE A 291 3.55 15.76 -7.02
N SER A 292 2.80 16.84 -6.78
CA SER A 292 3.11 18.11 -7.40
C SER A 292 4.35 18.74 -6.75
N ARG A 293 4.80 19.88 -7.29
CA ARG A 293 5.93 20.62 -6.74
C ARG A 293 5.63 21.17 -5.34
N ASP A 294 4.42 21.68 -5.15
CA ASP A 294 3.98 22.22 -3.86
C ASP A 294 3.83 21.10 -2.83
N ASP A 295 3.23 19.96 -3.24
CA ASP A 295 3.14 18.76 -2.40
C ASP A 295 4.54 18.30 -1.93
N LEU A 296 5.53 18.29 -2.84
CA LEU A 296 6.89 17.87 -2.52
C LEU A 296 7.58 18.87 -1.58
N LYS A 297 7.39 20.18 -1.79
CA LYS A 297 7.95 21.22 -0.93
C LYS A 297 7.43 21.08 0.51
N GLU A 298 6.13 20.87 0.68
CA GLU A 298 5.53 20.63 2.00
C GLU A 298 6.02 19.31 2.62
N GLY A 299 6.09 18.24 1.81
CA GLY A 299 6.60 16.94 2.24
C GLY A 299 8.06 16.96 2.70
N LEU A 300 8.92 17.70 1.99
CA LEU A 300 10.32 17.91 2.37
C LEU A 300 10.43 18.64 3.71
N ALA A 301 9.71 19.76 3.87
CA ALA A 301 9.71 20.51 5.12
C ALA A 301 9.30 19.61 6.30
N TYR A 302 8.22 18.84 6.13
CA TYR A 302 7.74 17.92 7.16
C TYR A 302 8.75 16.82 7.51
N ALA A 303 9.43 16.26 6.50
CA ALA A 303 10.41 15.20 6.68
C ALA A 303 11.70 15.72 7.35
N HIS A 304 12.24 16.82 6.85
CA HIS A 304 13.46 17.43 7.37
C HIS A 304 13.30 17.96 8.79
N GLU A 305 12.12 18.50 9.16
CA GLU A 305 11.80 18.86 10.56
C GLU A 305 11.95 17.68 11.53
N ARG A 306 11.72 16.45 11.04
CA ARG A 306 11.84 15.19 11.80
C ARG A 306 13.16 14.46 11.55
N GLY A 307 14.11 15.10 10.86
CA GLY A 307 15.41 14.50 10.52
C GLY A 307 15.29 13.27 9.61
N ARG A 308 14.25 13.20 8.77
CA ARG A 308 14.01 12.11 7.80
C ARG A 308 14.35 12.56 6.40
N ARG A 309 14.78 11.62 5.56
CA ARG A 309 15.19 11.89 4.18
C ARG A 309 14.07 11.65 3.17
N VAL A 310 14.10 12.37 2.06
CA VAL A 310 13.17 12.22 0.93
C VAL A 310 13.95 11.90 -0.34
N HIS A 311 13.57 10.82 -1.00
CA HIS A 311 14.16 10.37 -2.25
C HIS A 311 13.15 10.48 -3.38
N VAL A 312 13.57 11.02 -4.53
CA VAL A 312 12.70 11.14 -5.70
C VAL A 312 13.10 10.12 -6.75
N ALA A 313 12.15 9.28 -7.13
CA ALA A 313 12.30 8.38 -8.26
C ALA A 313 12.16 9.17 -9.57
N ILE A 314 13.19 9.10 -10.39
CA ILE A 314 13.24 9.57 -11.77
C ILE A 314 13.83 8.42 -12.59
N ASN A 315 13.13 7.29 -12.58
CA ASN A 315 13.68 5.99 -12.94
C ASN A 315 13.11 5.36 -14.22
N THR A 316 12.18 6.04 -14.90
CA THR A 316 11.79 5.67 -16.27
C THR A 316 12.80 6.19 -17.28
N TYR A 317 12.69 5.68 -18.51
CA TYR A 317 13.52 6.04 -19.63
C TYR A 317 12.83 7.13 -20.45
N ALA A 318 13.58 8.13 -20.86
CA ALA A 318 13.05 9.20 -21.70
C ALA A 318 12.67 8.66 -23.10
N ALA A 319 11.56 9.17 -23.64
CA ALA A 319 11.21 8.89 -25.03
C ALA A 319 12.28 9.48 -25.97
N ALA A 320 12.60 8.75 -27.05
CA ALA A 320 13.57 9.23 -28.04
C ALA A 320 13.14 10.60 -28.59
N GLY A 321 14.05 11.58 -28.51
CA GLY A 321 13.79 12.96 -28.92
C GLY A 321 13.07 13.85 -27.90
N ASN A 322 12.62 13.32 -26.77
CA ASN A 322 11.93 14.10 -25.73
C ASN A 322 12.43 13.77 -24.31
N MET A 323 13.57 14.36 -23.94
CA MET A 323 14.16 14.22 -22.59
C MET A 323 13.75 15.35 -21.64
N GLN A 324 13.09 16.39 -22.15
CA GLN A 324 12.82 17.61 -21.38
C GLN A 324 12.00 17.39 -20.10
N PRO A 325 10.97 16.51 -20.06
CA PRO A 325 10.26 16.21 -18.82
C PRO A 325 11.19 15.68 -17.72
N TRP A 326 12.10 14.76 -18.07
CA TRP A 326 13.05 14.18 -17.13
C TRP A 326 14.11 15.18 -16.66
N TYR A 327 14.65 16.01 -17.54
CA TYR A 327 15.56 17.09 -17.14
C TYR A 327 14.90 18.06 -16.18
N LYS A 328 13.66 18.48 -16.50
CA LYS A 328 12.87 19.34 -15.63
C LYS A 328 12.61 18.70 -14.27
N ALA A 329 12.32 17.40 -14.23
CA ALA A 329 12.12 16.66 -12.97
C ALA A 329 13.41 16.62 -12.14
N ILE A 330 14.57 16.35 -12.76
CA ILE A 330 15.88 16.36 -12.09
C ILE A 330 16.18 17.75 -11.53
N ASP A 331 16.03 18.79 -12.35
CA ASP A 331 16.28 20.19 -11.96
C ASP A 331 15.36 20.59 -10.80
N THR A 332 14.06 20.28 -10.92
CA THR A 332 13.06 20.59 -9.87
C THR A 332 13.40 19.89 -8.56
N ALA A 333 13.76 18.60 -8.61
CA ALA A 333 14.12 17.84 -7.42
C ALA A 333 15.38 18.41 -6.74
N ALA A 334 16.39 18.76 -7.53
CA ALA A 334 17.61 19.39 -7.03
C ALA A 334 17.34 20.78 -6.42
N GLU A 335 16.55 21.62 -7.09
CA GLU A 335 16.17 22.97 -6.63
C GLU A 335 15.38 22.94 -5.32
N LEU A 336 14.53 21.93 -5.13
CA LEU A 336 13.77 21.75 -3.88
C LEU A 336 14.61 21.17 -2.74
N GLY A 337 15.83 20.67 -3.02
CA GLY A 337 16.72 20.12 -2.00
C GLY A 337 16.37 18.71 -1.56
N VAL A 338 15.98 17.83 -2.50
CA VAL A 338 15.76 16.41 -2.17
C VAL A 338 17.07 15.72 -1.78
N ASP A 339 16.99 14.68 -0.94
CA ASP A 339 18.18 14.02 -0.40
C ASP A 339 18.86 13.08 -1.40
N ALA A 340 18.08 12.45 -2.30
CA ALA A 340 18.61 11.57 -3.34
C ALA A 340 17.67 11.42 -4.55
N LEU A 341 18.25 11.15 -5.72
CA LEU A 341 17.54 10.74 -6.93
C LEU A 341 17.68 9.23 -7.15
N ILE A 342 16.59 8.52 -7.41
CA ILE A 342 16.62 7.10 -7.81
C ILE A 342 16.46 7.04 -9.34
N MET A 343 17.51 6.65 -10.06
CA MET A 343 17.62 6.83 -11.52
C MET A 343 18.10 5.58 -12.25
N ALA A 344 17.79 5.44 -13.54
CA ALA A 344 18.16 4.26 -14.33
C ALA A 344 18.89 4.58 -15.65
N ASP A 345 18.39 5.58 -16.38
CA ASP A 345 18.90 5.93 -17.71
C ASP A 345 20.30 6.58 -17.65
N ILE A 346 21.23 6.11 -18.48
CA ILE A 346 22.63 6.59 -18.50
C ILE A 346 22.76 8.05 -18.95
N GLY A 347 21.88 8.52 -19.85
CA GLY A 347 21.88 9.91 -20.32
C GLY A 347 21.38 10.86 -19.23
N LEU A 348 20.31 10.47 -18.54
CA LEU A 348 19.79 11.21 -17.39
C LEU A 348 20.77 11.20 -16.21
N LEU A 349 21.41 10.05 -15.94
CA LEU A 349 22.48 9.95 -14.93
C LEU A 349 23.65 10.87 -15.25
N SER A 350 24.09 10.92 -16.53
CA SER A 350 25.15 11.83 -16.97
C SER A 350 24.76 13.30 -16.80
N TYR A 351 23.50 13.65 -17.10
CA TYR A 351 22.98 15.00 -16.90
C TYR A 351 23.00 15.39 -15.41
N ALA A 352 22.43 14.54 -14.55
CA ALA A 352 22.37 14.77 -13.11
C ALA A 352 23.76 14.86 -12.48
N SER A 353 24.69 13.96 -12.83
CA SER A 353 26.03 13.94 -12.24
C SER A 353 26.88 15.16 -12.61
N LYS A 354 26.73 15.69 -13.83
CA LYS A 354 27.45 16.89 -14.29
C LYS A 354 26.87 18.18 -13.70
N ARG A 355 25.55 18.26 -13.61
CA ARG A 355 24.84 19.49 -13.21
C ARG A 355 24.72 19.64 -11.70
N TYR A 356 24.53 18.52 -10.99
CA TYR A 356 24.30 18.47 -9.55
C TYR A 356 25.23 17.43 -8.89
N PRO A 357 26.56 17.65 -8.91
CA PRO A 357 27.54 16.66 -8.47
C PRO A 357 27.31 16.20 -7.02
N ASP A 358 26.90 17.11 -6.14
CA ASP A 358 26.70 16.87 -4.71
C ASP A 358 25.37 16.17 -4.36
N LEU A 359 24.41 16.13 -5.29
CA LEU A 359 23.12 15.47 -5.07
C LEU A 359 23.29 13.95 -5.13
N SER A 360 22.92 13.23 -4.08
CA SER A 360 23.04 11.77 -4.07
C SER A 360 22.23 11.13 -5.19
N ARG A 361 22.83 10.12 -5.82
CA ARG A 361 22.20 9.34 -6.89
C ARG A 361 22.22 7.88 -6.46
N HIS A 362 21.05 7.25 -6.49
CA HIS A 362 20.85 5.83 -6.24
C HIS A 362 20.49 5.16 -7.57
N LEU A 363 21.15 4.05 -7.89
CA LEU A 363 20.90 3.29 -9.10
C LEU A 363 19.63 2.47 -8.91
N SER A 364 18.62 2.75 -9.73
CA SER A 364 17.35 2.06 -9.72
C SER A 364 17.50 0.64 -10.24
N VAL A 365 16.68 -0.24 -9.69
CA VAL A 365 16.52 -1.62 -10.17
C VAL A 365 16.26 -1.69 -11.69
N GLN A 366 15.58 -0.68 -12.27
CA GLN A 366 15.30 -0.59 -13.72
C GLN A 366 16.56 -0.57 -14.59
N ALA A 367 17.72 -0.16 -14.03
CA ALA A 367 18.99 -0.17 -14.74
C ALA A 367 19.45 -1.61 -15.08
N GLY A 368 18.98 -2.63 -14.35
CA GLY A 368 19.32 -4.03 -14.59
C GLY A 368 20.80 -4.36 -14.36
N ALA A 369 21.49 -3.59 -13.52
CA ALA A 369 22.90 -3.82 -13.20
C ALA A 369 23.03 -4.96 -12.18
N SER A 370 23.48 -6.13 -12.62
CA SER A 370 23.57 -7.34 -11.79
C SER A 370 24.99 -7.90 -11.65
N THR A 371 26.00 -7.20 -12.16
CA THR A 371 27.41 -7.64 -12.08
C THR A 371 28.28 -6.56 -11.42
N PRO A 372 29.37 -6.95 -10.73
CA PRO A 372 30.32 -5.99 -10.16
C PRO A 372 30.83 -5.00 -11.20
N ALA A 373 31.14 -5.45 -12.43
CA ALA A 373 31.64 -4.60 -13.50
C ALA A 373 30.61 -3.54 -13.94
N ALA A 374 29.33 -3.92 -14.07
CA ALA A 374 28.28 -2.96 -14.41
C ALA A 374 28.12 -1.92 -13.29
N ILE A 375 28.08 -2.37 -12.03
CA ILE A 375 27.93 -1.48 -10.88
C ILE A 375 29.13 -0.53 -10.74
N GLN A 376 30.35 -1.03 -10.95
CA GLN A 376 31.58 -0.24 -10.93
C GLN A 376 31.56 0.84 -12.01
N PHE A 377 31.13 0.49 -13.25
CA PHE A 377 30.99 1.47 -14.32
C PHE A 377 30.02 2.60 -13.94
N TYR A 378 28.87 2.25 -13.37
CA TYR A 378 27.92 3.23 -12.88
C TYR A 378 28.56 4.14 -11.81
N TYR A 379 29.21 3.54 -10.80
CA TYR A 379 29.93 4.28 -9.75
C TYR A 379 30.94 5.29 -10.33
N GLU A 380 31.82 4.85 -11.22
CA GLU A 380 32.89 5.67 -11.78
C GLU A 380 32.36 6.78 -12.70
N MET A 381 31.36 6.48 -13.54
CA MET A 381 30.91 7.41 -14.58
C MET A 381 29.89 8.43 -14.09
N PHE A 382 29.10 8.09 -13.07
CA PHE A 382 27.99 8.92 -12.64
C PHE A 382 27.96 9.18 -11.13
N GLY A 383 28.91 8.62 -10.37
CA GLY A 383 29.00 8.84 -8.92
C GLY A 383 27.75 8.37 -8.18
N ILE A 384 27.15 7.25 -8.59
CA ILE A 384 26.09 6.60 -7.79
C ILE A 384 26.70 6.12 -6.48
N ASN A 385 26.06 6.41 -5.36
CA ASN A 385 26.53 6.03 -4.03
C ASN A 385 25.75 4.86 -3.43
N ARG A 386 24.64 4.45 -4.05
CA ARG A 386 23.81 3.32 -3.65
C ARG A 386 23.21 2.59 -4.86
N MET A 387 23.03 1.27 -4.75
CA MET A 387 22.30 0.46 -5.72
C MET A 387 21.09 -0.24 -5.08
N VAL A 388 19.94 -0.12 -5.74
CA VAL A 388 18.74 -0.91 -5.42
C VAL A 388 18.86 -2.26 -6.11
N LEU A 389 19.21 -3.29 -5.34
CA LEU A 389 19.49 -4.60 -5.89
C LEU A 389 18.24 -5.32 -6.40
N PRO A 390 18.47 -6.17 -7.42
CA PRO A 390 17.49 -7.16 -7.78
C PRO A 390 17.11 -8.18 -6.71
N ARG A 391 15.82 -8.51 -6.65
CA ARG A 391 15.17 -9.53 -5.83
C ARG A 391 15.43 -10.96 -6.31
N MET A 392 16.36 -11.14 -7.26
CA MET A 392 16.84 -12.43 -7.78
C MET A 392 18.18 -12.88 -7.17
N PHE A 393 18.76 -12.07 -6.26
CA PHE A 393 20.00 -12.38 -5.58
C PHE A 393 19.74 -13.17 -4.29
N THR A 394 20.52 -14.24 -4.11
CA THR A 394 20.63 -14.94 -2.83
C THR A 394 21.45 -14.12 -1.83
N LEU A 395 21.32 -14.44 -0.53
CA LEU A 395 22.13 -13.80 0.51
C LEU A 395 23.65 -13.92 0.26
N ASP A 396 24.10 -15.10 -0.15
CA ASP A 396 25.52 -15.37 -0.46
C ASP A 396 26.00 -14.46 -1.61
N GLU A 397 25.18 -14.30 -2.64
CA GLU A 397 25.52 -13.46 -3.79
C GLU A 397 25.54 -11.97 -3.44
N ILE A 398 24.65 -11.51 -2.56
CA ILE A 398 24.66 -10.14 -2.04
C ILE A 398 25.97 -9.88 -1.29
N ALA A 399 26.38 -10.79 -0.41
CA ALA A 399 27.63 -10.67 0.34
C ALA A 399 28.85 -10.62 -0.60
N ILE A 400 28.94 -11.54 -1.56
CA ILE A 400 30.01 -11.56 -2.58
C ILE A 400 30.02 -10.28 -3.43
N LEU A 401 28.84 -9.77 -3.78
CA LEU A 401 28.71 -8.54 -4.56
C LEU A 401 29.20 -7.34 -3.74
N LYS A 402 28.80 -7.24 -2.47
CA LYS A 402 29.16 -6.13 -1.58
C LYS A 402 30.66 -5.97 -1.42
N GLU A 403 31.39 -7.08 -1.32
CA GLU A 403 32.86 -7.09 -1.22
C GLU A 403 33.55 -6.48 -2.46
N LYS A 404 32.87 -6.50 -3.61
CA LYS A 404 33.44 -6.10 -4.91
C LYS A 404 33.04 -4.69 -5.35
N VAL A 405 32.13 -4.02 -4.64
CA VAL A 405 31.61 -2.71 -5.05
C VAL A 405 31.71 -1.68 -3.90
N PRO A 406 32.16 -0.44 -4.19
CA PRO A 406 32.40 0.57 -3.16
C PRO A 406 31.13 1.33 -2.73
N ILE A 407 29.95 0.89 -3.15
CA ILE A 407 28.67 1.58 -2.92
C ILE A 407 27.81 0.90 -1.87
N GLU A 408 26.82 1.64 -1.36
CA GLU A 408 25.74 1.12 -0.51
C GLU A 408 24.83 0.15 -1.29
N ILE A 409 24.25 -0.81 -0.56
CA ILE A 409 23.31 -1.79 -1.11
C ILE A 409 21.95 -1.60 -0.44
N GLU A 410 20.92 -1.46 -1.27
CA GLU A 410 19.51 -1.40 -0.87
C GLU A 410 18.80 -2.64 -1.39
N THR A 411 18.06 -3.34 -0.54
CA THR A 411 17.27 -4.52 -0.94
C THR A 411 15.81 -4.36 -0.54
N PHE A 412 14.91 -5.01 -1.28
CA PHE A 412 13.51 -5.04 -0.90
C PHE A 412 13.26 -6.06 0.20
N ILE A 413 12.47 -5.69 1.20
CA ILE A 413 12.13 -6.57 2.32
C ILE A 413 10.65 -6.91 2.39
N PHE A 414 9.80 -6.14 1.72
CA PHE A 414 8.36 -6.37 1.72
C PHE A 414 7.67 -5.84 0.47
N GLY A 415 6.57 -6.48 0.10
CA GLY A 415 5.64 -6.05 -0.95
C GLY A 415 5.70 -6.90 -2.22
N SER A 416 4.96 -6.49 -3.25
CA SER A 416 4.77 -7.25 -4.49
C SER A 416 6.08 -7.69 -5.14
N LEU A 417 6.28 -9.00 -5.33
CA LEU A 417 7.45 -9.54 -6.02
C LEU A 417 7.30 -9.35 -7.54
N SER A 418 8.37 -8.90 -8.19
CA SER A 418 8.44 -8.81 -9.64
C SER A 418 9.43 -9.86 -10.16
N PRO A 419 8.99 -10.83 -10.98
CA PRO A 419 9.87 -11.90 -11.47
C PRO A 419 10.63 -11.55 -12.75
N MET A 420 10.20 -10.51 -13.48
CA MET A 420 10.83 -10.10 -14.74
C MET A 420 12.14 -9.37 -14.47
N SER A 421 13.08 -9.42 -15.41
CA SER A 421 14.34 -8.65 -15.42
C SER A 421 14.08 -7.18 -15.08
N GLU A 422 14.30 -6.86 -13.82
CA GLU A 422 13.48 -5.91 -13.08
C GLU A 422 13.36 -4.55 -13.73
N GLY A 423 12.15 -4.24 -14.17
CA GLY A 423 11.85 -2.95 -14.77
C GLY A 423 12.31 -2.79 -16.21
N ARG A 424 12.50 -3.89 -16.96
CA ARG A 424 12.59 -3.91 -18.43
C ARG A 424 11.50 -4.80 -19.04
N CYS A 425 10.24 -4.59 -18.65
CA CYS A 425 9.13 -5.41 -19.14
C CYS A 425 8.62 -4.92 -20.50
N ALA A 426 8.69 -5.79 -21.52
CA ALA A 426 8.11 -5.55 -22.85
C ALA A 426 6.68 -6.11 -22.98
N LEU A 427 6.30 -7.09 -22.16
CA LEU A 427 5.00 -7.75 -22.25
C LEU A 427 3.84 -6.78 -22.06
N SER A 428 3.98 -5.85 -21.11
CA SER A 428 2.96 -4.81 -20.87
C SER A 428 2.76 -3.90 -22.08
N ALA A 429 3.86 -3.50 -22.73
CA ALA A 429 3.81 -2.69 -23.95
C ALA A 429 3.13 -3.44 -25.10
N TYR A 430 3.40 -4.75 -25.22
CA TYR A 430 2.72 -5.60 -26.19
C TYR A 430 1.20 -5.69 -25.93
N ALA A 431 0.80 -5.92 -24.68
CA ALA A 431 -0.61 -6.14 -24.35
C ALA A 431 -1.46 -4.85 -24.32
N THR A 432 -0.87 -3.71 -23.98
CA THR A 432 -1.61 -2.47 -23.68
C THR A 432 -1.17 -1.27 -24.52
N GLY A 433 -0.07 -1.39 -25.28
CA GLY A 433 0.57 -0.25 -25.92
C GLY A 433 1.29 0.70 -24.94
N ARG A 434 1.22 0.45 -23.62
CA ARG A 434 1.88 1.26 -22.60
C ARG A 434 3.07 0.51 -22.00
N SER A 435 4.23 1.17 -22.01
CA SER A 435 5.46 0.59 -21.49
C SER A 435 5.65 0.99 -20.02
N PRO A 436 5.90 0.07 -19.08
CA PRO A 436 6.26 0.43 -17.71
C PRO A 436 7.55 1.23 -17.64
N ASN A 437 8.40 1.12 -18.68
CA ASN A 437 9.70 1.77 -18.72
C ASN A 437 9.59 3.21 -19.21
N LEU A 438 8.53 3.56 -19.95
CA LEU A 438 8.30 4.92 -20.47
C LEU A 438 7.13 5.61 -19.77
N CYS A 439 6.03 4.89 -19.53
CA CYS A 439 4.78 5.39 -18.95
C CYS A 439 4.67 5.12 -17.45
N GLY A 440 5.57 4.31 -16.88
CA GLY A 440 5.63 4.06 -15.44
C GLY A 440 4.61 3.06 -14.90
N VAL A 441 3.88 2.31 -15.74
CA VAL A 441 2.82 1.39 -15.29
C VAL A 441 2.91 0.02 -15.98
N CYS A 442 2.88 -1.07 -15.20
CA CYS A 442 2.98 -2.44 -15.74
C CYS A 442 1.64 -2.99 -16.21
N SER A 443 0.58 -2.65 -15.51
CA SER A 443 -0.80 -2.97 -15.88
C SER A 443 -1.57 -1.68 -15.64
N PRO A 444 -1.71 -0.83 -16.68
CA PRO A 444 -2.45 0.42 -16.55
C PRO A 444 -3.91 0.10 -16.22
N ALA A 445 -4.46 0.77 -15.21
CA ALA A 445 -5.78 0.43 -14.69
C ALA A 445 -6.89 0.58 -15.75
N GLU A 446 -6.71 1.45 -16.74
CA GLU A 446 -7.62 1.64 -17.87
C GLU A 446 -7.72 0.42 -18.80
N HIS A 447 -6.73 -0.48 -18.75
CA HIS A 447 -6.74 -1.75 -19.46
C HIS A 447 -7.15 -2.92 -18.57
N VAL A 448 -7.37 -2.70 -17.27
CA VAL A 448 -7.72 -3.77 -16.33
C VAL A 448 -9.23 -3.91 -16.21
N ARG A 449 -9.73 -5.12 -16.38
CA ARG A 449 -11.13 -5.49 -16.17
C ARG A 449 -11.23 -6.73 -15.29
N TYR A 450 -12.16 -6.68 -14.35
CA TYR A 450 -12.60 -7.84 -13.60
C TYR A 450 -14.05 -8.11 -13.96
N GLU A 451 -14.37 -9.35 -14.29
CA GLU A 451 -15.72 -9.77 -14.64
C GLU A 451 -16.07 -11.03 -13.85
N ASN A 452 -17.21 -11.04 -13.17
CA ASN A 452 -17.73 -12.26 -12.57
C ASN A 452 -18.59 -13.01 -13.59
N ARG A 453 -18.18 -14.22 -13.97
CA ARG A 453 -18.89 -15.11 -14.88
C ARG A 453 -19.29 -16.37 -14.13
N GLU A 454 -20.55 -16.43 -13.69
CA GLU A 454 -21.13 -17.61 -13.01
C GLU A 454 -20.32 -18.09 -11.79
N GLY A 455 -19.82 -17.15 -10.97
CA GLY A 455 -19.02 -17.45 -9.77
C GLY A 455 -17.52 -17.47 -10.00
N VAL A 456 -17.07 -17.52 -11.26
CA VAL A 456 -15.66 -17.44 -11.65
C VAL A 456 -15.27 -15.99 -11.89
N LEU A 457 -14.27 -15.50 -11.17
CA LEU A 457 -13.71 -14.17 -11.42
C LEU A 457 -12.70 -14.25 -12.56
N VAL A 458 -12.96 -13.53 -13.65
CA VAL A 458 -12.04 -13.40 -14.78
C VAL A 458 -11.34 -12.06 -14.67
N SER A 459 -10.00 -12.09 -14.70
CA SER A 459 -9.17 -10.88 -14.75
C SER A 459 -8.56 -10.72 -16.14
N GLN A 460 -8.61 -9.49 -16.67
CA GLN A 460 -8.14 -9.15 -18.01
C GLN A 460 -7.18 -7.96 -17.98
N LEU A 461 -6.28 -7.94 -18.96
CA LEU A 461 -5.42 -6.81 -19.28
C LEU A 461 -5.45 -6.56 -20.78
N GLY A 462 -6.09 -5.47 -21.19
CA GLY A 462 -6.40 -5.24 -22.60
C GLY A 462 -7.30 -6.35 -23.12
N ASP A 463 -6.95 -6.93 -24.27
CA ASP A 463 -7.71 -8.03 -24.89
C ASP A 463 -7.34 -9.42 -24.35
N PHE A 464 -6.45 -9.48 -23.34
CA PHE A 464 -5.91 -10.74 -22.82
C PHE A 464 -6.58 -11.13 -21.51
N VAL A 465 -7.09 -12.37 -21.43
CA VAL A 465 -7.42 -13.00 -20.15
C VAL A 465 -6.12 -13.38 -19.47
N ILE A 466 -5.90 -12.84 -18.26
CA ILE A 466 -4.67 -13.06 -17.49
C ILE A 466 -4.83 -14.19 -16.48
N ASN A 467 -6.00 -14.28 -15.86
CA ASN A 467 -6.28 -15.33 -14.89
C ASN A 467 -7.79 -15.54 -14.71
N ARG A 468 -8.15 -16.74 -14.23
CA ARG A 468 -9.47 -17.13 -13.76
C ARG A 468 -9.32 -17.64 -12.34
N PHE A 469 -10.14 -17.11 -11.44
CA PHE A 469 -10.14 -17.45 -10.03
C PHE A 469 -11.47 -18.10 -9.68
N GLU A 470 -11.39 -19.25 -9.03
CA GLU A 470 -12.56 -19.97 -8.53
C GLU A 470 -13.21 -19.21 -7.35
N GLU A 471 -14.41 -19.63 -6.94
CA GLU A 471 -15.08 -19.03 -5.80
C GLU A 471 -14.25 -19.19 -4.52
N GLY A 472 -14.02 -18.07 -3.81
CA GLY A 472 -13.18 -18.02 -2.60
C GLY A 472 -11.68 -18.05 -2.84
N GLU A 473 -11.21 -18.18 -4.09
CA GLU A 473 -9.79 -18.08 -4.41
C GLU A 473 -9.32 -16.61 -4.36
N ALA A 474 -8.14 -16.38 -3.76
CA ALA A 474 -7.53 -15.06 -3.72
C ALA A 474 -7.18 -14.59 -5.14
N ALA A 475 -7.56 -13.36 -5.46
CA ALA A 475 -7.28 -12.76 -6.76
C ALA A 475 -6.03 -11.88 -6.68
N GLY A 476 -5.21 -11.87 -7.71
CA GLY A 476 -4.09 -10.93 -7.86
C GLY A 476 -4.43 -9.78 -8.81
N TYR A 477 -3.61 -8.71 -8.80
CA TYR A 477 -3.67 -7.69 -9.84
C TYR A 477 -3.19 -8.28 -11.18
N PRO A 478 -3.91 -8.12 -12.31
CA PRO A 478 -3.57 -8.79 -13.56
C PRO A 478 -2.32 -8.16 -14.16
N THR A 479 -1.19 -8.74 -13.82
CA THR A 479 0.10 -8.47 -14.46
C THR A 479 0.47 -9.69 -15.28
N LEU A 480 1.01 -9.49 -16.48
CA LEU A 480 1.33 -10.59 -17.39
C LEU A 480 2.28 -11.60 -16.74
N CYS A 481 3.24 -11.14 -15.96
CA CYS A 481 4.16 -12.04 -15.26
C CYS A 481 3.54 -12.79 -14.07
N LYS A 482 2.31 -12.47 -13.66
CA LYS A 482 1.57 -13.17 -12.60
C LYS A 482 0.30 -13.86 -13.11
N GLY A 483 0.19 -14.04 -14.43
CA GLY A 483 -0.94 -14.72 -15.06
C GLY A 483 -0.83 -16.24 -15.04
N ARG A 484 -1.98 -16.92 -15.19
CA ARG A 484 -2.03 -18.36 -15.47
C ARG A 484 -2.10 -18.57 -16.97
N TYR A 485 -1.19 -19.37 -17.49
CA TYR A 485 -1.10 -19.71 -18.91
C TYR A 485 -1.22 -21.21 -19.11
N ILE A 486 -1.73 -21.60 -20.27
CA ILE A 486 -1.85 -23.00 -20.67
C ILE A 486 -0.68 -23.30 -21.61
N PRO A 487 0.37 -23.99 -21.15
CA PRO A 487 1.44 -24.43 -22.04
C PRO A 487 0.91 -25.52 -23.00
N GLU A 488 1.59 -25.70 -24.12
CA GLU A 488 1.21 -26.72 -25.10
C GLU A 488 1.23 -28.11 -24.45
N GLY A 489 0.06 -28.77 -24.43
CA GLY A 489 -0.10 -30.11 -23.84
C GLY A 489 -0.13 -30.17 -22.31
N GLY A 490 -0.28 -29.04 -21.60
CA GLY A 490 -0.35 -29.01 -20.14
C GLY A 490 -1.56 -28.25 -19.59
N ASP A 491 -1.71 -28.27 -18.27
CA ASP A 491 -2.76 -27.55 -17.54
C ASP A 491 -2.37 -26.08 -17.29
N ALA A 492 -3.37 -25.25 -16.99
CA ALA A 492 -3.16 -23.85 -16.62
C ALA A 492 -2.24 -23.74 -15.39
N CYS A 493 -1.14 -23.00 -15.52
CA CYS A 493 -0.17 -22.81 -14.45
C CYS A 493 0.43 -21.39 -14.46
N TYR A 494 1.05 -21.00 -13.34
CA TYR A 494 1.83 -19.77 -13.27
C TYR A 494 3.21 -20.02 -13.90
N LEU A 495 3.41 -19.54 -15.14
CA LEU A 495 4.65 -19.79 -15.89
C LEU A 495 5.86 -19.01 -15.36
N PHE A 496 5.63 -17.79 -14.85
CA PHE A 496 6.71 -16.92 -14.39
C PHE A 496 6.71 -16.81 -12.86
N GLU A 497 5.59 -16.35 -12.28
CA GLU A 497 5.46 -16.19 -10.84
C GLU A 497 3.98 -16.19 -10.43
N LYS A 498 3.73 -16.54 -9.18
CA LYS A 498 2.41 -16.39 -8.56
C LYS A 498 2.19 -14.94 -8.07
N PRO A 499 0.94 -14.53 -7.78
CA PRO A 499 0.67 -13.25 -7.13
C PRO A 499 1.00 -13.27 -5.63
N GLU A 500 2.27 -13.54 -5.30
CA GLU A 500 2.77 -13.62 -3.92
C GLU A 500 3.45 -12.29 -3.49
N CYS A 501 3.51 -12.10 -2.17
CA CYS A 501 4.18 -10.97 -1.52
C CYS A 501 5.57 -11.38 -1.02
N LEU A 502 6.61 -10.59 -1.34
CA LEU A 502 7.88 -10.74 -0.65
C LEU A 502 7.67 -10.37 0.83
N ASN A 503 8.08 -11.26 1.73
CA ASN A 503 8.21 -10.95 3.15
C ASN A 503 9.55 -11.49 3.66
N ALA A 504 10.49 -10.59 3.92
CA ALA A 504 11.85 -10.90 4.35
C ALA A 504 12.10 -10.62 5.83
N ALA A 505 11.05 -10.55 6.67
CA ALA A 505 11.17 -10.30 8.11
C ALA A 505 12.22 -11.20 8.79
N GLU A 506 12.20 -12.50 8.47
CA GLU A 506 13.14 -13.51 8.98
C GLU A 506 14.59 -13.35 8.51
N TYR A 507 14.82 -12.54 7.49
CA TYR A 507 16.13 -12.38 6.85
C TYR A 507 16.80 -11.04 7.14
N ILE A 508 16.17 -10.17 7.94
CA ILE A 508 16.70 -8.83 8.30
C ILE A 508 18.14 -8.93 8.81
N ALA A 509 18.41 -9.80 9.80
CA ALA A 509 19.74 -9.98 10.37
C ALA A 509 20.74 -10.54 9.34
N SER A 510 20.33 -11.51 8.53
CA SER A 510 21.20 -12.09 7.49
C SER A 510 21.50 -11.12 6.36
N LEU A 511 20.54 -10.30 5.93
CA LEU A 511 20.74 -9.25 4.94
C LEU A 511 21.69 -8.17 5.46
N ARG A 512 21.54 -7.76 6.73
CA ARG A 512 22.47 -6.84 7.40
C ARG A 512 23.89 -7.43 7.44
N ALA A 513 24.02 -8.71 7.79
CA ALA A 513 25.30 -9.41 7.78
C ALA A 513 25.92 -9.53 6.38
N ALA A 514 25.10 -9.63 5.33
CA ALA A 514 25.53 -9.59 3.93
C ALA A 514 25.97 -8.19 3.45
N GLY A 515 25.87 -7.17 4.31
CA GLY A 515 26.30 -5.80 4.03
C GLY A 515 25.26 -4.91 3.37
N VAL A 516 23.98 -5.28 3.46
CA VAL A 516 22.87 -4.39 3.08
C VAL A 516 22.80 -3.22 4.07
N THR A 517 22.64 -1.99 3.54
CA THR A 517 22.61 -0.75 4.33
C THR A 517 21.25 -0.07 4.34
N SER A 518 20.36 -0.45 3.42
CA SER A 518 18.99 0.05 3.36
C SER A 518 17.99 -1.05 3.02
N PHE A 519 16.89 -1.08 3.77
CA PHE A 519 15.75 -1.94 3.52
C PHE A 519 14.59 -1.15 2.95
N LYS A 520 14.14 -1.59 1.78
CA LYS A 520 13.08 -0.94 1.03
C LYS A 520 11.79 -1.70 1.11
N ILE A 521 10.73 -0.97 1.41
CA ILE A 521 9.35 -1.46 1.29
C ILE A 521 8.82 -1.08 -0.11
N GLU A 522 8.32 -2.05 -0.86
CA GLU A 522 7.56 -1.80 -2.09
C GLU A 522 6.11 -1.44 -1.73
N GLY A 523 5.47 -0.57 -2.50
CA GLY A 523 4.04 -0.28 -2.28
C GLY A 523 3.62 1.17 -2.46
N ARG A 524 4.26 1.96 -3.34
CA ARG A 524 3.80 3.36 -3.60
C ARG A 524 2.36 3.49 -4.07
N GLN A 525 1.74 2.39 -4.52
CA GLN A 525 0.33 2.37 -4.90
C GLN A 525 -0.60 1.97 -3.76
N ARG A 526 -0.08 1.56 -2.60
CA ARG A 526 -0.89 1.08 -1.48
C ARG A 526 -1.38 2.27 -0.65
N SER A 527 -2.39 2.01 0.18
CA SER A 527 -3.00 3.03 1.04
C SER A 527 -2.03 3.55 2.11
N ARG A 528 -2.37 4.68 2.73
CA ARG A 528 -1.68 5.14 3.94
C ARG A 528 -1.69 4.09 5.06
N PHE A 529 -2.75 3.29 5.18
CA PHE A 529 -2.89 2.25 6.20
C PHE A 529 -1.81 1.18 6.01
N TYR A 530 -1.70 0.64 4.80
CA TYR A 530 -0.63 -0.30 4.45
C TYR A 530 0.74 0.29 4.79
N THR A 531 0.99 1.54 4.39
CA THR A 531 2.27 2.20 4.67
C THR A 531 2.54 2.31 6.17
N THR A 532 1.58 2.78 6.97
CA THR A 532 1.72 2.86 8.44
C THR A 532 2.01 1.49 9.04
N GLU A 533 1.20 0.49 8.69
CA GLU A 533 1.29 -0.84 9.28
C GLU A 533 2.63 -1.50 8.96
N VAL A 534 2.99 -1.59 7.67
CA VAL A 534 4.24 -2.24 7.25
C VAL A 534 5.45 -1.52 7.84
N VAL A 535 5.47 -0.18 7.81
CA VAL A 535 6.60 0.58 8.38
C VAL A 535 6.70 0.36 9.89
N SER A 536 5.58 0.41 10.62
CA SER A 536 5.59 0.19 12.07
C SER A 536 6.04 -1.24 12.44
N CYS A 537 5.61 -2.25 11.68
CA CYS A 537 6.03 -3.63 11.85
C CYS A 537 7.55 -3.77 11.62
N PHE A 538 8.07 -3.28 10.50
CA PHE A 538 9.51 -3.37 10.23
C PHE A 538 10.35 -2.52 11.16
N ARG A 539 9.84 -1.37 11.63
CA ARG A 539 10.51 -0.59 12.68
C ARG A 539 10.65 -1.40 13.96
N ALA A 540 9.57 -2.04 14.41
CA ALA A 540 9.61 -2.92 15.59
C ALA A 540 10.59 -4.09 15.42
N LEU A 541 10.59 -4.75 14.24
CA LEU A 541 11.53 -5.83 13.95
C LEU A 541 12.99 -5.37 13.94
N LEU A 542 13.27 -4.18 13.38
CA LEU A 542 14.61 -3.60 13.38
C LEU A 542 15.06 -3.13 14.76
N ASP A 543 14.14 -2.63 15.59
CA ASP A 543 14.44 -2.27 16.98
C ASP A 543 14.75 -3.51 17.82
N ALA A 544 13.98 -4.59 17.65
CA ALA A 544 14.24 -5.87 18.30
C ALA A 544 15.61 -6.45 17.86
N GLU A 545 15.90 -6.48 16.56
CA GLU A 545 17.19 -6.96 16.04
C GLU A 545 18.35 -6.12 16.59
N ALA A 546 18.21 -4.79 16.65
CA ALA A 546 19.22 -3.90 17.20
C ALA A 546 19.43 -4.10 18.71
N ALA A 547 18.38 -4.48 19.45
CA ALA A 547 18.45 -4.87 20.86
C ALA A 547 19.03 -6.28 21.09
N GLY A 548 19.26 -7.05 20.02
CA GLY A 548 19.70 -8.45 20.10
C GLY A 548 18.57 -9.42 20.48
N GLU A 549 17.32 -9.00 20.32
CA GLU A 549 16.14 -9.83 20.55
C GLU A 549 15.83 -10.66 19.31
N ALA A 550 15.37 -11.90 19.52
CA ALA A 550 14.92 -12.77 18.45
C ALA A 550 13.57 -12.25 17.91
N ILE A 551 13.44 -12.04 16.60
CA ILE A 551 12.21 -11.48 16.01
C ILE A 551 10.97 -12.36 16.25
N GLU A 552 11.17 -13.65 16.53
CA GLU A 552 10.12 -14.62 16.87
C GLU A 552 9.41 -14.26 18.18
N THR A 553 9.96 -13.35 18.98
CA THR A 553 9.30 -12.80 20.18
C THR A 553 8.19 -11.80 19.84
N LEU A 554 8.03 -11.42 18.57
CA LEU A 554 7.02 -10.49 18.06
C LEU A 554 5.98 -11.17 17.14
N PRO A 555 5.28 -12.23 17.59
CA PRO A 555 4.34 -12.97 16.74
C PRO A 555 3.20 -12.09 16.20
N ASP A 556 2.70 -11.14 16.99
CA ASP A 556 1.65 -10.22 16.56
C ASP A 556 2.10 -9.30 15.42
N VAL A 557 3.39 -8.94 15.38
CA VAL A 557 3.98 -8.11 14.32
C VAL A 557 4.08 -8.91 13.02
N LEU A 558 4.51 -10.17 13.10
CA LEU A 558 4.60 -11.07 11.96
C LEU A 558 3.22 -11.39 11.38
N GLU A 559 2.22 -11.60 12.24
CA GLU A 559 0.84 -11.83 11.82
C GLU A 559 0.24 -10.60 11.12
N ARG A 560 0.51 -9.39 11.62
CA ARG A 560 0.11 -8.14 10.94
C ARG A 560 0.73 -8.03 9.55
N LEU A 561 2.01 -8.36 9.39
CA LEU A 561 2.66 -8.38 8.07
C LEU A 561 2.01 -9.41 7.14
N HIS A 562 1.68 -10.60 7.66
CA HIS A 562 1.03 -11.65 6.89
C HIS A 562 -0.31 -11.21 6.30
N LYS A 563 -1.14 -10.53 7.10
CA LYS A 563 -2.43 -9.98 6.65
C LYS A 563 -2.31 -8.92 5.56
N LEU A 564 -1.13 -8.32 5.38
CA LEU A 564 -0.86 -7.31 4.35
C LEU A 564 -0.29 -7.91 3.07
N ALA A 565 -0.02 -9.22 3.03
CA ALA A 565 0.51 -9.90 1.86
C ALA A 565 -0.47 -9.87 0.69
N GLU A 566 0.02 -9.44 -0.49
CA GLU A 566 -0.71 -9.59 -1.76
C GLU A 566 -1.09 -11.06 -1.99
N GLY A 567 -2.35 -11.30 -2.37
CA GLY A 567 -2.86 -12.65 -2.66
C GLY A 567 -2.96 -13.57 -1.44
N GLY A 568 -2.70 -13.08 -0.22
CA GLY A 568 -2.69 -13.91 0.99
C GLY A 568 -1.54 -14.92 1.06
N GLU A 569 -0.61 -14.88 0.11
CA GLU A 569 0.54 -15.79 0.03
C GLU A 569 1.85 -15.00 0.17
N GLU A 570 2.81 -15.57 0.91
CA GLU A 570 4.12 -14.99 1.11
C GLU A 570 5.21 -15.82 0.44
N THR A 571 6.22 -15.11 -0.06
CA THR A 571 7.46 -15.69 -0.55
C THR A 571 8.66 -15.03 0.13
N ARG A 572 9.72 -15.81 0.29
CA ARG A 572 11.04 -15.31 0.71
C ARG A 572 11.87 -14.84 -0.49
N GLY A 573 11.33 -14.98 -1.71
CA GLY A 573 12.03 -14.67 -2.95
C GLY A 573 13.34 -15.45 -3.08
N ALA A 574 14.33 -14.85 -3.74
CA ALA A 574 15.64 -15.45 -3.95
C ALA A 574 16.51 -15.51 -2.68
N TYR A 575 16.10 -14.91 -1.55
CA TYR A 575 16.90 -14.92 -0.32
C TYR A 575 17.12 -16.34 0.23
N ARG A 576 16.28 -17.30 -0.16
CA ARG A 576 16.49 -18.72 0.06
C ARG A 576 16.83 -19.44 -1.25
N LYS A 577 17.81 -20.36 -1.20
CA LYS A 577 18.09 -21.29 -2.30
C LYS A 577 16.88 -22.19 -2.54
N GLY A 578 16.27 -22.08 -3.70
CA GLY A 578 15.10 -22.88 -4.09
C GLY A 578 14.60 -22.59 -5.50
N TRP A 579 14.89 -21.40 -6.02
CA TRP A 579 14.52 -21.00 -7.37
C TRP A 579 15.77 -20.55 -8.15
N ARG A 580 16.29 -21.46 -8.98
CA ARG A 580 17.05 -21.18 -10.20
C ARG A 580 16.91 -22.37 -11.15
#